data_AF-A0A7C7KMN5-F1
#
_entry.id   AF-A0A7C7KMN5-F1
#
_cell.length_a   1.000
_cell.length_b   1.000
_cell.length_c   1.000
_cell.angle_alpha   90.00
_cell.angle_beta   90.00
_cell.angle_gamma   90.00
#
_symmetry.space_group_name_H-M   'P 1'
#
loop_
_entity.id
_entity.type
_entity.pdbx_description
1 polymer ?
#
loop_
_entity_poly.entity_id
_entity_poly.type
_entity_poly.pdbx_seq_one_letter_code
_entity_poly.pdbx_strand_id
1 'polypeptide(L)'
;MRVRIVDEGISPGRDVPSVNDIADPHFRAFVSAVSEQLWSRIAQVGPCPEGSAEPGTEILFLRQPLVTSGDTPFAPAPSLDRPSLDRQPSDGCRIASPWLDLAVERTPPLRIRAVVRWSERQLLQDQVVLAGGGGPPAARPEPLTRSAFERLAQDYADSEILGRPTAAARPLEDRIPPDVLWLFRRSWQSTRGPFSGAARGAMGAALERGGEGYTNLVIALIDQCFAPGVGRLDYDSVLDLTDILSLEQYRIDQLL
;
A
#
# COMPACT_ATOMS: atom_id res chain seq x y z
N MET A 1 2.04 21.98 9.51
CA MET A 1 1.97 20.62 8.96
C MET A 1 0.84 19.86 9.64
N ARG A 2 -0.08 19.33 8.83
CA ARG A 2 -1.21 18.51 9.25
C ARG A 2 -0.95 17.08 8.80
N VAL A 3 -0.78 16.18 9.76
CA VAL A 3 -0.70 14.73 9.50
C VAL A 3 -2.03 14.12 9.89
N ARG A 4 -2.61 13.33 9.00
CA ARG A 4 -3.78 12.49 9.24
C ARG A 4 -3.36 11.05 9.05
N ILE A 5 -3.81 10.18 9.94
CA ILE A 5 -3.55 8.75 9.88
C ILE A 5 -4.90 8.08 9.90
N VAL A 6 -5.17 7.20 8.94
CA VAL A 6 -6.42 6.46 8.85
C VAL A 6 -6.12 4.98 8.77
N ASP A 7 -6.68 4.22 9.71
CA ASP A 7 -6.57 2.76 9.75
C ASP A 7 -7.92 2.12 9.44
N GLU A 8 -8.14 1.83 8.16
CA GLU A 8 -9.37 1.25 7.65
C GLU A 8 -9.57 -0.21 8.08
N GLY A 9 -8.53 -0.86 8.62
CA GLY A 9 -8.66 -2.22 9.15
C GLY A 9 -9.25 -2.27 10.56
N ILE A 10 -9.19 -1.17 11.30
CA ILE A 10 -9.64 -1.11 12.71
C ILE A 10 -10.81 -0.16 12.88
N SER A 11 -10.71 1.05 12.34
CA SER A 11 -11.71 2.10 12.50
C SER A 11 -11.96 2.82 11.18
N PRO A 12 -12.78 2.22 10.29
CA PRO A 12 -13.01 2.75 8.96
C PRO A 12 -13.44 4.22 8.96
N GLY A 13 -12.79 5.03 8.12
CA GLY A 13 -13.06 6.47 7.98
C GLY A 13 -12.78 7.33 9.22
N ARG A 14 -12.11 6.80 10.26
CA ARG A 14 -11.74 7.58 11.45
C ARG A 14 -10.24 7.84 11.49
N ASP A 15 -9.89 9.08 11.85
CA ASP A 15 -8.51 9.47 12.06
C ASP A 15 -7.99 8.82 13.36
N VAL A 16 -6.79 8.24 13.29
CA VAL A 16 -5.99 7.80 14.43
C VAL A 16 -5.27 9.03 15.00
N PRO A 17 -5.41 9.35 16.30
CA PRO A 17 -4.93 10.63 16.85
C PRO A 17 -3.41 10.82 16.77
N SER A 18 -2.63 9.75 16.90
CA SER A 18 -1.18 9.80 16.85
C SER A 18 -0.57 8.48 16.34
N VAL A 19 0.70 8.52 15.94
CA VAL A 19 1.46 7.33 15.53
C VAL A 19 1.51 6.27 16.65
N ASN A 20 1.54 6.69 17.92
CA ASN A 20 1.58 5.79 19.06
C ASN A 20 0.27 5.01 19.26
N ASP A 21 -0.85 5.53 18.74
CA ASP A 21 -2.17 4.91 18.83
C ASP A 21 -2.44 3.89 17.72
N ILE A 22 -1.52 3.74 16.76
CA ILE A 22 -1.64 2.73 15.68
C ILE A 22 -1.42 1.34 16.28
N ALA A 23 -2.44 0.47 16.27
CA ALA A 23 -2.34 -0.86 16.88
C ALA A 23 -1.48 -1.86 16.07
N ASP A 24 -1.47 -1.74 14.74
CA ASP A 24 -0.66 -2.59 13.86
C ASP A 24 0.82 -2.17 13.92
N PRO A 25 1.75 -3.04 14.37
CA PRO A 25 3.15 -2.68 14.57
C PRO A 25 3.88 -2.39 13.26
N HIS A 26 3.52 -3.06 12.16
CA HIS A 26 4.16 -2.85 10.85
C HIS A 26 3.73 -1.52 10.24
N PHE A 27 2.44 -1.20 10.30
CA PHE A 27 1.94 0.11 9.87
C PHE A 27 2.48 1.23 10.75
N ARG A 28 2.60 1.02 12.07
CA ARG A 28 3.24 1.98 12.97
C ARG A 28 4.70 2.25 12.59
N ALA A 29 5.47 1.21 12.30
CA ALA A 29 6.86 1.32 11.87
C ALA A 29 6.96 2.07 10.53
N PHE A 30 6.09 1.74 9.57
CA PHE A 30 5.98 2.42 8.29
C PHE A 30 5.71 3.92 8.43
N VAL A 31 4.67 4.30 9.19
CA VAL A 31 4.30 5.71 9.40
C VAL A 31 5.44 6.47 10.06
N SER A 32 6.11 5.87 11.06
CA SER A 32 7.27 6.46 11.73
C SER A 32 8.40 6.74 10.75
N ALA A 33 8.84 5.73 10.00
CA ALA A 33 9.98 5.83 9.09
C ALA A 33 9.74 6.82 7.94
N VAL A 34 8.55 6.76 7.31
CA VAL A 34 8.19 7.69 6.23
C VAL A 34 8.06 9.13 6.75
N SER A 35 7.50 9.31 7.94
CA SER A 35 7.40 10.64 8.55
C SER A 35 8.78 11.22 8.85
N GLU A 36 9.67 10.43 9.44
CA GLU A 36 11.06 10.83 9.72
C GLU A 36 11.79 11.25 8.44
N GLN A 37 11.64 10.48 7.37
CA GLN A 37 12.24 10.82 6.08
C GLN A 37 11.69 12.14 5.51
N LEU A 38 10.36 12.34 5.52
CA LEU A 38 9.75 13.58 5.06
C LEU A 38 10.24 14.78 5.88
N TRP A 39 10.35 14.64 7.20
CA TRP A 39 10.88 15.69 8.07
C TRP A 39 12.33 16.03 7.75
N SER A 40 13.18 15.02 7.55
CA SER A 40 14.57 15.19 7.14
C SER A 40 14.67 15.98 5.82
N ARG A 41 13.83 15.65 4.83
CA ARG A 41 13.79 16.37 3.55
C ARG A 41 13.26 17.80 3.67
N ILE A 42 12.21 18.02 4.45
CA ILE A 42 11.68 19.37 4.71
C ILE A 42 12.74 20.25 5.37
N ALA A 43 13.46 19.74 6.37
CA ALA A 43 14.50 20.48 7.08
C ALA A 43 15.66 20.90 6.15
N GLN A 44 15.98 20.10 5.13
CA GLN A 44 17.02 20.42 4.14
C GLN A 44 16.64 21.56 3.18
N VAL A 45 15.35 21.80 2.95
CA VAL A 45 14.88 22.88 2.05
C VAL A 45 14.99 24.27 2.70
N GLY A 46 15.16 24.33 4.02
CA GLY A 46 15.35 25.57 4.79
C GLY A 46 14.04 26.14 5.37
N PRO A 47 14.14 27.09 6.33
CA PRO A 47 12.97 27.66 6.99
C PRO A 47 12.14 28.51 6.03
N CYS A 48 10.81 28.43 6.17
CA CYS A 48 9.92 29.37 5.47
C CYS A 48 10.21 30.80 5.95
N PRO A 49 10.20 31.81 5.06
CA PRO A 49 10.37 33.20 5.46
C PRO A 49 9.29 33.62 6.47
N GLU A 50 9.70 34.33 7.52
CA GLU A 50 8.80 34.81 8.58
C GLU A 50 7.64 35.61 7.98
N GLY A 51 6.40 35.25 8.35
CA GLY A 51 5.18 35.93 7.89
C GLY A 51 4.48 35.29 6.68
N SER A 52 5.03 34.22 6.08
CA SER A 52 4.24 33.41 5.14
C SER A 52 3.14 32.67 5.89
N ALA A 53 1.88 32.83 5.44
CA ALA A 53 0.76 32.00 5.89
C ALA A 53 1.18 30.53 5.92
N GLU A 54 0.83 29.83 7.01
CA GLU A 54 1.39 28.54 7.44
C GLU A 54 1.92 27.61 6.31
N PRO A 55 3.07 26.94 6.51
CA PRO A 55 3.52 25.90 5.58
C PRO A 55 2.47 24.79 5.50
N GLY A 56 1.75 24.78 4.36
CA GLY A 56 0.59 23.94 4.05
C GLY A 56 0.98 22.51 3.72
N THR A 57 1.79 21.87 4.57
CA THR A 57 2.09 20.45 4.47
C THR A 57 0.90 19.65 4.97
N GLU A 58 0.29 18.87 4.10
CA GLU A 58 -0.83 17.97 4.40
C GLU A 58 -0.46 16.55 3.97
N ILE A 59 -0.37 15.65 4.94
CA ILE A 59 0.01 14.24 4.70
C ILE A 59 -1.09 13.35 5.26
N LEU A 60 -1.62 12.46 4.43
CA LEU A 60 -2.52 11.39 4.82
C LEU A 60 -1.79 10.05 4.72
N PHE A 61 -1.63 9.37 5.85
CA PHE A 61 -1.27 7.96 5.89
C PHE A 61 -2.53 7.11 5.91
N LEU A 62 -2.63 6.15 5.00
CA LEU A 62 -3.78 5.27 4.84
C LEU A 62 -3.34 3.81 4.91
N ARG A 63 -3.86 3.06 5.89
CA ARG A 63 -3.76 1.60 5.91
C ARG A 63 -4.97 0.97 5.26
N GLN A 64 -4.71 0.12 4.26
CA GLN A 64 -5.71 -0.66 3.54
C GLN A 64 -5.44 -2.16 3.81
N PRO A 65 -6.28 -2.83 4.61
CA PRO A 65 -6.07 -4.23 4.96
C PRO A 65 -6.37 -5.16 3.76
N LEU A 66 -5.94 -6.41 3.81
CA LEU A 66 -6.35 -7.43 2.85
C LEU A 66 -7.86 -7.66 2.91
N VAL A 67 -8.41 -7.67 4.13
CA VAL A 67 -9.80 -7.94 4.44
C VAL A 67 -10.34 -6.84 5.36
N THR A 68 -11.50 -6.27 5.04
CA THR A 68 -12.18 -5.32 5.93
C THR A 68 -12.64 -6.02 7.22
N SER A 69 -12.88 -5.26 8.29
CA SER A 69 -13.31 -5.81 9.59
C SER A 69 -14.70 -6.47 9.56
N GLY A 70 -15.45 -6.32 8.47
CA GLY A 70 -16.79 -6.88 8.31
C GLY A 70 -17.17 -7.13 6.85
N ASP A 71 -18.47 -7.07 6.56
CA ASP A 71 -19.01 -7.32 5.22
C ASP A 71 -19.36 -6.04 4.45
N THR A 72 -19.09 -4.89 5.06
CA THR A 72 -19.20 -3.59 4.38
C THR A 72 -18.02 -3.45 3.42
N PRO A 73 -18.27 -3.09 2.14
CA PRO A 73 -17.21 -2.74 1.20
C PRO A 73 -16.31 -1.64 1.74
N PHE A 74 -15.06 -1.64 1.30
CA PHE A 74 -14.12 -0.57 1.61
C PHE A 74 -14.69 0.77 1.14
N ALA A 75 -14.86 1.72 2.06
CA ALA A 75 -15.23 3.06 1.68
C ALA A 75 -14.05 3.70 0.94
N PRO A 76 -14.27 4.42 -0.17
CA PRO A 76 -13.19 5.14 -0.83
C PRO A 76 -12.54 6.07 0.19
N ALA A 77 -11.20 6.00 0.26
CA ALA A 77 -10.42 6.76 1.23
C ALA A 77 -10.88 8.23 1.25
N PRO A 78 -10.99 8.84 2.45
CA PRO A 78 -11.37 10.24 2.56
C PRO A 78 -10.43 11.05 1.68
N SER A 79 -10.97 11.65 0.62
CA SER A 79 -10.17 12.44 -0.30
C SER A 79 -9.58 13.61 0.48
N LEU A 80 -8.26 13.62 0.70
CA LEU A 80 -7.54 14.90 0.60
C LEU A 80 -8.01 15.53 -0.71
N ASP A 81 -8.35 16.83 -0.71
CA ASP A 81 -8.92 17.52 -1.87
C ASP A 81 -8.16 17.13 -3.15
N ARG A 82 -8.68 16.14 -3.88
CA ARG A 82 -8.04 15.56 -5.08
C ARG A 82 -7.69 16.61 -6.15
N PRO A 83 -8.49 17.70 -6.33
CA PRO A 83 -8.13 18.77 -7.26
C PRO A 83 -6.75 19.39 -6.99
N SER A 84 -6.26 19.29 -5.74
CA SER A 84 -4.99 19.86 -5.30
C SER A 84 -3.78 18.91 -5.46
N LEU A 85 -4.02 17.61 -5.62
CA LEU A 85 -3.02 16.56 -5.90
C LEU A 85 -2.88 16.31 -7.40
N ASP A 86 -3.93 16.51 -8.21
CA ASP A 86 -3.89 16.25 -9.65
C ASP A 86 -3.22 17.38 -10.45
N ARG A 87 -2.98 18.54 -9.82
CA ARG A 87 -2.31 19.68 -10.44
C ARG A 87 -0.80 19.51 -10.41
N GLN A 88 -0.17 19.59 -11.58
CA GLN A 88 1.29 19.67 -11.68
C GLN A 88 1.80 20.97 -11.00
N PRO A 89 2.70 20.88 -10.02
CA PRO A 89 3.42 22.03 -9.47
C PRO A 89 4.14 22.81 -10.58
N SER A 90 4.05 24.15 -10.57
CA SER A 90 4.79 25.01 -11.51
C SER A 90 6.30 25.00 -11.27
N ASP A 91 6.70 24.73 -10.03
CA ASP A 91 8.09 24.69 -9.57
C ASP A 91 8.17 23.63 -8.46
N GLY A 92 8.36 22.38 -8.85
CA GLY A 92 8.17 21.27 -7.95
C GLY A 92 8.09 19.92 -8.62
N CYS A 93 7.74 18.91 -7.82
CA CYS A 93 7.62 17.53 -8.26
C CYS A 93 6.23 16.96 -7.97
N ARG A 94 5.74 16.11 -8.87
CA ARG A 94 4.57 15.24 -8.68
C ARG A 94 4.96 13.78 -8.89
N ILE A 95 4.63 12.91 -7.93
CA ILE A 95 4.72 11.45 -8.07
C ILE A 95 3.33 10.85 -7.96
N ALA A 96 2.86 10.15 -8.99
CA ALA A 96 1.66 9.31 -8.94
C ALA A 96 2.05 7.84 -8.97
N SER A 97 1.60 7.06 -7.99
CA SER A 97 1.89 5.63 -7.92
C SER A 97 0.85 4.87 -7.08
N PRO A 98 0.82 3.52 -7.13
CA PRO A 98 0.01 2.71 -6.24
C PRO A 98 0.25 2.96 -4.75
N TRP A 99 1.50 3.22 -4.36
CA TRP A 99 1.91 3.36 -2.95
C TRP A 99 1.84 4.81 -2.45
N LEU A 100 2.02 5.79 -3.35
CA LEU A 100 2.18 7.20 -3.01
C LEU A 100 1.59 8.12 -4.08
N ASP A 101 0.76 9.07 -3.66
CA ASP A 101 0.51 10.30 -4.42
C ASP A 101 1.18 11.46 -3.68
N LEU A 102 2.17 12.11 -4.28
CA LEU A 102 2.94 13.19 -3.67
C LEU A 102 3.02 14.39 -4.61
N ALA A 103 2.71 15.58 -4.12
CA ALA A 103 2.97 16.85 -4.79
C ALA A 103 3.81 17.74 -3.87
N VAL A 104 4.94 18.22 -4.36
CA VAL A 104 5.87 19.13 -3.68
C VAL A 104 5.98 20.40 -4.51
N GLU A 105 5.53 21.54 -4.00
CA GLU A 105 5.74 22.87 -4.57
C GLU A 105 6.86 23.57 -3.80
N ARG A 106 7.98 23.88 -4.48
CA ARG A 106 9.19 24.43 -3.87
C ARG A 106 9.20 25.96 -3.78
N THR A 107 8.33 26.64 -4.52
CA THR A 107 8.18 28.09 -4.44
C THR A 107 7.77 28.49 -3.02
N PRO A 108 8.52 29.37 -2.33
CA PRO A 108 8.23 29.72 -0.94
C PRO A 108 6.81 30.29 -0.77
N PRO A 109 6.04 29.82 0.24
CA PRO A 109 6.40 28.76 1.19
C PRO A 109 6.28 27.35 0.59
N LEU A 110 7.18 26.45 0.99
CA LEU A 110 7.15 25.02 0.63
C LEU A 110 5.78 24.41 0.95
N ARG A 111 5.17 23.74 -0.03
CA ARG A 111 3.91 23.02 0.16
C ARG A 111 4.07 21.58 -0.25
N ILE A 112 3.64 20.68 0.62
CA ILE A 112 3.70 19.24 0.41
C ILE A 112 2.30 18.68 0.62
N ARG A 113 1.78 17.98 -0.38
CA ARG A 113 0.54 17.22 -0.25
C ARG A 113 0.83 15.78 -0.57
N ALA A 114 0.47 14.86 0.34
CA ALA A 114 0.76 13.45 0.15
C ALA A 114 -0.39 12.55 0.61
N VAL A 115 -0.70 11.52 -0.18
CA VAL A 115 -1.43 10.32 0.25
C VAL A 115 -0.45 9.16 0.21
N VAL A 116 -0.04 8.71 1.38
CA VAL A 116 0.88 7.59 1.58
C VAL A 116 0.07 6.35 1.94
N ARG A 117 0.21 5.27 1.17
CA ARG A 117 -0.64 4.07 1.30
C ARG A 117 0.15 2.86 1.75
N TRP A 118 -0.30 2.26 2.83
CA TRP A 118 0.09 0.92 3.27
C TRP A 118 -1.01 -0.06 2.87
N SER A 119 -0.86 -0.71 1.71
CA SER A 119 -1.87 -1.61 1.15
C SER A 119 -1.39 -3.06 1.11
N GLU A 120 -2.04 -3.91 1.90
CA GLU A 120 -1.73 -5.34 1.96
C GLU A 120 -1.95 -6.02 0.60
N ARG A 121 -3.00 -5.63 -0.13
CA ARG A 121 -3.25 -6.17 -1.47
C ARG A 121 -2.27 -5.65 -2.51
N GLN A 122 -1.82 -4.40 -2.40
CA GLN A 122 -0.77 -3.90 -3.31
C GLN A 122 0.53 -4.68 -3.10
N LEU A 123 0.93 -4.94 -1.84
CA LEU A 123 2.09 -5.78 -1.55
C LEU A 123 1.99 -7.14 -2.26
N LEU A 124 0.87 -7.85 -2.12
CA LEU A 124 0.66 -9.15 -2.78
C LEU A 124 0.67 -9.04 -4.30
N GLN A 125 0.06 -7.99 -4.85
CA GLN A 125 0.04 -7.73 -6.29
C GLN A 125 1.46 -7.50 -6.83
N ASP A 126 2.29 -6.77 -6.09
CA ASP A 126 3.68 -6.54 -6.46
C ASP A 126 4.46 -7.87 -6.48
N GLN A 127 4.24 -8.75 -5.49
CA GLN A 127 4.86 -10.08 -5.46
C GLN A 127 4.42 -10.97 -6.63
N VAL A 128 3.18 -10.83 -7.09
CA VAL A 128 2.69 -11.52 -8.29
C VAL A 128 3.44 -11.04 -9.53
N VAL A 129 3.57 -9.72 -9.70
CA VAL A 129 4.29 -9.12 -10.82
C VAL A 129 5.77 -9.50 -10.80
N LEU A 130 6.43 -9.43 -9.64
CA LEU A 130 7.83 -9.82 -9.47
C LEU A 130 8.08 -11.31 -9.75
N ALA A 131 7.08 -12.16 -9.53
CA ALA A 131 7.14 -13.58 -9.86
C ALA A 131 6.87 -13.88 -11.35
N GLY A 132 6.68 -12.85 -12.19
CA GLY A 132 6.32 -13.00 -13.60
C GLY A 132 4.85 -13.33 -13.85
N GLY A 133 3.99 -13.18 -12.85
CA GLY A 133 2.56 -13.45 -12.93
C GLY A 133 1.77 -12.30 -13.52
N GLY A 134 1.60 -12.25 -14.84
CA GLY A 134 0.75 -11.26 -15.52
C GLY A 134 1.27 -9.80 -15.45
N GLY A 135 0.58 -8.90 -16.15
CA GLY A 135 0.87 -7.47 -16.12
C GLY A 135 0.29 -6.77 -14.88
N PRO A 136 0.70 -5.53 -14.59
CA PRO A 136 0.09 -4.73 -13.53
C PRO A 136 -1.42 -4.60 -13.76
N PRO A 137 -2.24 -4.66 -12.70
CA PRO A 137 -3.68 -4.58 -12.83
C PRO A 137 -4.09 -3.18 -13.30
N ALA A 138 -5.15 -3.10 -14.10
CA ALA A 138 -5.67 -1.82 -14.62
C ALA A 138 -6.17 -0.86 -13.51
N ALA A 139 -6.42 -1.37 -12.31
CA ALA A 139 -6.86 -0.58 -11.16
C ALA A 139 -6.17 -1.07 -9.88
N ARG A 140 -6.01 -0.14 -8.93
CA ARG A 140 -5.48 -0.44 -7.60
C ARG A 140 -6.38 -1.45 -6.88
N PRO A 141 -5.81 -2.49 -6.24
CA PRO A 141 -6.61 -3.50 -5.57
C PRO A 141 -7.24 -2.93 -4.29
N GLU A 142 -8.56 -3.07 -4.16
CA GLU A 142 -9.31 -2.68 -2.96
C GLU A 142 -9.41 -3.83 -1.96
N PRO A 143 -9.44 -3.55 -0.64
CA PRO A 143 -9.67 -4.57 0.38
C PRO A 143 -10.91 -5.43 0.09
N LEU A 144 -10.80 -6.73 0.35
CA LEU A 144 -11.93 -7.65 0.23
C LEU A 144 -12.85 -7.52 1.44
N THR A 145 -14.16 -7.75 1.26
CA THR A 145 -15.03 -8.00 2.42
C THR A 145 -14.68 -9.33 3.07
N ARG A 146 -14.99 -9.48 4.36
CA ARG A 146 -14.79 -10.74 5.07
C ARG A 146 -15.42 -11.94 4.35
N SER A 147 -16.69 -11.83 3.98
CA SER A 147 -17.41 -12.87 3.22
C SER A 147 -16.80 -13.15 1.85
N ALA A 148 -16.33 -12.14 1.12
CA ALA A 148 -15.67 -12.35 -0.15
C ALA A 148 -14.36 -13.14 0.02
N PHE A 149 -13.53 -12.77 1.00
CA PHE A 149 -12.29 -13.48 1.30
C PHE A 149 -12.55 -14.93 1.72
N GLU A 150 -13.53 -15.15 2.60
CA GLU A 150 -13.89 -16.51 3.07
C GLU A 150 -14.43 -17.39 1.94
N ARG A 151 -15.26 -16.82 1.05
CA ARG A 151 -15.72 -17.53 -0.15
C ARG A 151 -14.56 -17.92 -1.07
N LEU A 152 -13.65 -16.98 -1.37
CA LEU A 152 -12.48 -17.26 -2.20
C LEU A 152 -11.57 -18.33 -1.57
N ALA A 153 -11.36 -18.26 -0.26
CA ALA A 153 -10.59 -19.25 0.48
C ALA A 153 -11.25 -20.64 0.44
N GLN A 154 -12.58 -20.70 0.53
CA GLN A 154 -13.34 -21.94 0.40
C GLN A 154 -13.25 -22.51 -1.02
N ASP A 155 -13.41 -21.66 -2.05
CA ASP A 155 -13.29 -22.07 -3.46
C ASP A 155 -11.90 -22.66 -3.77
N TYR A 156 -10.86 -22.07 -3.20
CA TYR A 156 -9.49 -22.60 -3.26
C TYR A 156 -9.36 -23.93 -2.52
N ALA A 157 -9.84 -24.00 -1.28
CA ALA A 157 -9.72 -25.20 -0.45
C ALA A 157 -10.45 -26.41 -1.06
N ASP A 158 -11.66 -26.21 -1.59
CA ASP A 158 -12.41 -27.27 -2.27
C ASP A 158 -11.67 -27.78 -3.51
N SER A 159 -11.01 -26.88 -4.25
CA SER A 159 -10.32 -27.23 -5.49
C SER A 159 -8.96 -27.90 -5.26
N GLU A 160 -8.09 -27.28 -4.43
CA GLU A 160 -6.67 -27.67 -4.30
C GLU A 160 -6.36 -28.50 -3.05
N ILE A 161 -7.09 -28.29 -1.95
CA ILE A 161 -6.79 -28.95 -0.66
C ILE A 161 -7.59 -30.23 -0.50
N LEU A 162 -8.89 -30.16 -0.76
CA LEU A 162 -9.82 -31.27 -0.57
C LEU A 162 -9.96 -32.14 -1.82
N GLY A 163 -9.40 -31.70 -2.95
CA GLY A 163 -9.49 -32.43 -4.22
C GLY A 163 -10.94 -32.73 -4.59
N ARG A 164 -11.85 -31.77 -4.39
CA ARG A 164 -13.25 -31.83 -4.81
C ARG A 164 -13.42 -31.02 -6.10
N PRO A 165 -12.88 -31.47 -7.24
CA PRO A 165 -13.10 -30.78 -8.49
C PRO A 165 -14.61 -30.82 -8.77
N THR A 166 -15.24 -29.66 -8.72
CA THR A 166 -16.57 -29.53 -9.33
C THR A 166 -16.33 -29.71 -10.82
N ALA A 167 -16.86 -30.79 -11.42
CA ALA A 167 -16.62 -31.19 -12.82
C ALA A 167 -17.01 -30.14 -13.88
N ALA A 168 -17.50 -28.97 -13.46
CA ALA A 168 -17.90 -27.82 -14.26
C ALA A 168 -17.24 -26.49 -13.82
N ALA A 169 -16.27 -26.50 -12.90
CA ALA A 169 -15.64 -25.28 -12.41
C ALA A 169 -14.57 -24.75 -13.37
N ARG A 170 -14.62 -23.44 -13.63
CA ARG A 170 -13.57 -22.69 -14.32
C ARG A 170 -12.22 -22.81 -13.56
N PRO A 171 -11.07 -22.67 -14.24
CA PRO A 171 -9.75 -22.55 -13.61
C PRO A 171 -9.76 -21.61 -12.40
N LEU A 172 -8.92 -21.86 -11.40
CA LEU A 172 -8.85 -21.00 -10.20
C LEU A 172 -8.41 -19.59 -10.55
N GLU A 173 -7.56 -19.45 -11.56
CA GLU A 173 -7.10 -18.19 -12.14
C GLU A 173 -8.26 -17.31 -12.65
N ASP A 174 -9.38 -17.92 -13.06
CA ASP A 174 -10.56 -17.20 -13.52
C ASP A 174 -11.53 -16.84 -12.38
N ARG A 175 -11.33 -17.43 -11.18
CA ARG A 175 -12.24 -17.30 -10.03
C ARG A 175 -11.65 -16.49 -8.90
N ILE A 176 -10.33 -16.53 -8.72
CA ILE A 176 -9.62 -15.93 -7.60
C ILE A 176 -8.66 -14.87 -8.13
N PRO A 177 -8.70 -13.63 -7.59
CA PRO A 177 -7.73 -12.59 -7.94
C PRO A 177 -6.28 -13.09 -7.81
N PRO A 178 -5.38 -12.76 -8.76
CA PRO A 178 -4.01 -13.29 -8.78
C PRO A 178 -3.22 -13.06 -7.49
N ASP A 179 -3.35 -11.89 -6.88
CA ASP A 179 -2.72 -11.52 -5.61
C ASP A 179 -3.20 -12.41 -4.45
N VAL A 180 -4.50 -12.68 -4.40
CA VAL A 180 -5.11 -13.57 -3.40
C VAL A 180 -4.73 -15.03 -3.65
N LEU A 181 -4.69 -15.46 -4.91
CA LEU A 181 -4.28 -16.81 -5.28
C LEU A 181 -2.79 -17.05 -4.96
N TRP A 182 -1.94 -16.04 -5.16
CA TRP A 182 -0.53 -16.08 -4.77
C TRP A 182 -0.36 -16.30 -3.26
N LEU A 183 -1.16 -15.60 -2.45
CA LEU A 183 -1.19 -15.77 -1.00
C LEU A 183 -1.66 -17.18 -0.63
N PHE A 184 -2.75 -17.64 -1.23
CA PHE A 184 -3.31 -18.96 -0.95
C PHE A 184 -2.33 -20.08 -1.26
N ARG A 185 -1.65 -20.03 -2.40
CA ARG A 185 -0.62 -21.02 -2.80
C ARG A 185 0.59 -21.07 -1.85
N ARG A 186 0.86 -19.98 -1.14
CA ARG A 186 1.96 -19.86 -0.17
C ARG A 186 1.52 -19.98 1.28
N SER A 187 0.23 -20.24 1.51
CA SER A 187 -0.31 -20.47 2.84
C SER A 187 -0.16 -21.93 3.26
N TRP A 188 -0.16 -22.19 4.57
CA TRP A 188 -0.16 -23.57 5.07
C TRP A 188 -1.45 -24.31 4.66
N GLN A 189 -1.29 -25.40 3.92
CA GLN A 189 -2.40 -26.20 3.37
C GLN A 189 -2.88 -27.22 4.39
N SER A 190 -3.85 -26.84 5.22
CA SER A 190 -4.39 -27.69 6.29
C SER A 190 -5.88 -27.91 6.14
N THR A 191 -6.32 -29.13 6.45
CA THR A 191 -7.74 -29.48 6.62
C THR A 191 -8.22 -29.31 8.07
N ARG A 192 -7.32 -28.95 9.00
CA ARG A 192 -7.66 -28.66 10.40
C ARG A 192 -8.17 -27.23 10.53
N GLY A 193 -9.48 -27.07 10.37
CA GLY A 193 -10.18 -25.78 10.47
C GLY A 193 -10.31 -25.04 9.13
N PRO A 194 -10.95 -23.86 9.11
CA PRO A 194 -11.14 -23.08 7.88
C PRO A 194 -9.80 -22.59 7.31
N PHE A 195 -9.57 -22.82 6.02
CA PHE A 195 -8.35 -22.40 5.31
C PHE A 195 -8.13 -20.87 5.35
N SER A 196 -9.21 -20.09 5.44
CA SER A 196 -9.13 -18.62 5.58
C SER A 196 -8.29 -18.17 6.79
N GLY A 197 -8.24 -18.95 7.87
CA GLY A 197 -7.36 -18.68 9.00
C GLY A 197 -5.88 -18.82 8.66
N ALA A 198 -5.51 -19.87 7.93
CA ALA A 198 -4.13 -20.08 7.46
C ALA A 198 -3.70 -18.98 6.49
N ALA A 199 -4.59 -18.57 5.57
CA ALA A 199 -4.32 -17.49 4.64
C ALA A 199 -4.13 -16.13 5.34
N ARG A 200 -4.91 -15.82 6.39
CA ARG A 200 -4.69 -14.63 7.23
C ARG A 200 -3.33 -14.68 7.93
N GLY A 201 -2.94 -15.85 8.47
CA GLY A 201 -1.62 -16.03 9.07
C GLY A 201 -0.48 -15.80 8.07
N ALA A 202 -0.62 -16.31 6.85
CA ALA A 202 0.35 -16.10 5.78
C ALA A 202 0.46 -14.62 5.37
N MET A 203 -0.64 -13.86 5.41
CA MET A 203 -0.59 -12.41 5.18
C MET A 203 0.20 -11.70 6.27
N GLY A 204 0.05 -12.10 7.54
CA GLY A 204 0.88 -11.60 8.63
C GLY A 204 2.38 -11.84 8.38
N ALA A 205 2.74 -13.06 7.98
CA ALA A 205 4.13 -13.40 7.61
C ALA A 205 4.63 -12.60 6.40
N ALA A 206 3.76 -12.31 5.43
CA ALA A 206 4.10 -11.48 4.27
C ALA A 206 4.42 -10.04 4.69
N LEU A 207 3.66 -9.47 5.63
CA LEU A 207 3.93 -8.14 6.18
C LEU A 207 5.22 -8.09 6.99
N GLU A 208 5.51 -9.13 7.77
CA GLU A 208 6.76 -9.23 8.51
C GLU A 208 7.97 -9.26 7.58
N ARG A 209 7.92 -10.05 6.50
CA ARG A 209 9.03 -10.20 5.55
C ARG A 209 9.14 -9.05 4.56
N GLY A 210 8.02 -8.51 4.09
CA GLY A 210 7.97 -7.49 3.03
C GLY A 210 7.82 -6.05 3.50
N GLY A 211 7.51 -5.84 4.78
CA GLY A 211 7.16 -4.52 5.30
C GLY A 211 8.31 -3.49 5.24
N GLU A 212 9.53 -3.92 5.52
CA GLU A 212 10.72 -3.06 5.39
C GLU A 212 10.96 -2.66 3.94
N GLY A 213 10.94 -3.63 3.00
CA GLY A 213 11.09 -3.35 1.58
C GLY A 213 10.00 -2.42 1.04
N TYR A 214 8.74 -2.57 1.49
CA TYR A 214 7.65 -1.66 1.15
C TYR A 214 7.95 -0.24 1.65
N THR A 215 8.43 -0.13 2.88
CA THR A 215 8.80 1.16 3.50
C THR A 215 9.91 1.84 2.70
N ASN A 216 10.97 1.09 2.36
CA ASN A 216 12.10 1.57 1.59
C ASN A 216 11.69 2.02 0.18
N LEU A 217 10.75 1.32 -0.45
CA LEU A 217 10.16 1.71 -1.74
C LEU A 217 9.51 3.09 -1.65
N VAL A 218 8.65 3.32 -0.64
CA VAL A 218 7.97 4.61 -0.47
C VAL A 218 8.96 5.73 -0.16
N ILE A 219 9.97 5.45 0.66
CA ILE A 219 11.06 6.39 0.97
C ILE A 219 11.85 6.76 -0.30
N ALA A 220 12.19 5.79 -1.15
CA ALA A 220 12.89 6.03 -2.40
C ALA A 220 12.07 6.93 -3.35
N LEU A 221 10.75 6.72 -3.43
CA LEU A 221 9.86 7.60 -4.19
C LEU A 221 9.88 9.04 -3.63
N ILE A 222 9.75 9.20 -2.31
CA ILE A 222 9.82 10.52 -1.68
C ILE A 222 11.14 11.21 -2.04
N ASP A 223 12.27 10.50 -1.94
CA ASP A 223 13.59 11.04 -2.23
C ASP A 223 13.76 11.52 -3.67
N GLN A 224 13.23 10.76 -4.64
CA GLN A 224 13.17 11.19 -6.04
C GLN A 224 12.46 12.55 -6.18
N CYS A 225 11.38 12.76 -5.43
CA CYS A 225 10.63 14.00 -5.52
C CYS A 225 11.33 15.22 -4.92
N PHE A 226 12.27 15.01 -4.00
CA PHE A 226 13.10 16.07 -3.44
C PHE A 226 14.38 16.32 -4.24
N ALA A 227 14.71 15.47 -5.22
CA ALA A 227 15.84 15.68 -6.11
C ALA A 227 15.63 16.90 -7.04
N PRO A 228 16.67 17.69 -7.33
CA PRO A 228 16.56 18.87 -8.20
C PRO A 228 16.22 18.47 -9.63
N GLY A 229 15.41 19.29 -10.31
CA GLY A 229 15.07 19.10 -11.73
C GLY A 229 14.01 18.03 -12.04
N VAL A 230 13.48 17.34 -11.02
CA VAL A 230 12.38 16.38 -11.19
C VAL A 230 11.05 17.10 -11.26
N GLY A 231 10.29 16.88 -12.34
CA GLY A 231 8.98 17.50 -12.59
C GLY A 231 7.80 16.57 -12.31
N ARG A 232 7.59 15.56 -13.15
CA ARG A 232 6.50 14.58 -12.98
C ARG A 232 7.04 13.17 -13.15
N LEU A 233 6.66 12.28 -12.24
CA LEU A 233 6.95 10.86 -12.27
C LEU A 233 5.64 10.09 -12.08
N ASP A 234 5.37 9.16 -12.98
CA ASP A 234 4.23 8.27 -12.90
C ASP A 234 4.78 6.84 -12.87
N TYR A 235 4.33 6.05 -11.89
CA TYR A 235 4.70 4.65 -11.72
C TYR A 235 3.44 3.81 -11.66
N ASP A 236 3.30 2.83 -12.54
CA ASP A 236 2.12 1.97 -12.63
C ASP A 236 2.35 0.63 -11.92
N SER A 237 3.61 0.20 -11.81
CA SER A 237 4.00 -1.09 -11.27
C SER A 237 5.34 -1.07 -10.55
N VAL A 238 5.58 -2.08 -9.72
CA VAL A 238 6.87 -2.25 -9.01
C VAL A 238 8.05 -2.42 -9.98
N LEU A 239 7.80 -2.86 -11.22
CA LEU A 239 8.83 -3.00 -12.25
C LEU A 239 9.35 -1.65 -12.75
N ASP A 240 8.60 -0.57 -12.58
CA ASP A 240 9.02 0.77 -12.97
C ASP A 240 10.09 1.36 -12.02
N LEU A 241 10.42 0.62 -10.95
CA LEU A 241 11.28 1.08 -9.87
C LEU A 241 12.67 0.43 -9.87
N THR A 242 13.04 -0.31 -10.92
CA THR A 242 14.34 -1.01 -11.03
C THR A 242 15.54 -0.08 -10.91
N ASP A 243 15.37 1.19 -11.29
CA ASP A 243 16.45 2.17 -11.29
C ASP A 243 16.60 2.89 -9.94
N ILE A 244 15.66 2.70 -9.01
CA ILE A 244 15.62 3.44 -7.73
C ILE A 244 15.65 2.53 -6.49
N LEU A 245 15.32 1.24 -6.61
CA LEU A 245 15.54 0.26 -5.54
C LEU A 245 15.90 -1.13 -6.08
N SER A 246 16.56 -1.93 -5.25
CA SER A 246 16.76 -3.36 -5.53
C SER A 246 15.45 -4.13 -5.31
N LEU A 247 14.83 -4.57 -6.41
CA LEU A 247 13.59 -5.36 -6.35
C LEU A 247 13.79 -6.73 -5.69
N GLU A 248 15.02 -7.25 -5.67
CA GLU A 248 15.34 -8.50 -4.96
C GLU A 248 15.11 -8.38 -3.45
N GLN A 249 15.42 -7.22 -2.86
CA GLN A 249 15.22 -6.97 -1.43
C GLN A 249 13.74 -6.79 -1.08
N TYR A 250 12.89 -6.48 -2.05
CA TYR A 250 11.45 -6.34 -1.88
C TYR A 250 10.69 -7.66 -2.13
N ARG A 251 11.32 -8.64 -2.79
CA ARG A 251 10.68 -9.90 -3.15
C ARG A 251 10.53 -10.81 -1.92
N ILE A 252 9.36 -11.41 -1.79
CA ILE A 252 9.04 -12.39 -0.74
C ILE A 252 9.13 -13.79 -1.35
N ASP A 253 10.24 -14.48 -1.09
CA ASP A 253 10.50 -15.80 -1.66
C ASP A 253 9.67 -16.91 -0.99
N GLN A 254 9.43 -16.79 0.32
CA GLN A 254 8.71 -17.79 1.11
C GLN A 254 7.87 -17.09 2.20
N LEU A 255 6.76 -17.71 2.62
CA LEU A 255 5.94 -17.29 3.76
C LEU A 255 5.96 -18.32 4.91
N LEU A 256 6.61 -19.45 4.67
CA LEU A 256 6.75 -20.60 5.58
C LEU A 256 8.24 -20.92 5.75
#